data_AF-A0A6M1N7R3-F1
#
_entry.id   AF-A0A6M1N7R3-F1
#
_cell.length_a   1.000
_cell.length_b   1.000
_cell.length_c   1.000
_cell.angle_alpha   90.00
_cell.angle_beta   90.00
_cell.angle_gamma   90.00
#
_symmetry.space_group_name_H-M   'P 1'
#
loop_
_entity.id
_entity.type
_entity.pdbx_description
1 polymer ?
#
loop_
_entity_poly.entity_id
_entity_poly.type
_entity_poly.pdbx_seq_one_letter_code
_entity_poly.pdbx_strand_id
1 'polypeptide(L)'
;MKRLLIGIAALALMAGTALEADAQGRGHDKHMRKEQVKHDKKQRKHAYKYAEKRDREYRKYYDKREKEYRKYVKNQHKRYRDHDKWYYSPRFYHRTEYVYFPQYRTYYDPFRRGYVYQRNNVWVFAPNMPSIMAGVNIGGLNVQFMANLPL
;
A
#
# COMPACT_ATOMS: atom_id res chain seq x y z
N MET A 1 16.05 12.41 -80.76
CA MET A 1 14.95 12.81 -79.84
C MET A 1 14.28 11.59 -79.18
N LYS A 2 14.96 10.82 -78.31
CA LYS A 2 14.35 9.70 -77.55
C LYS A 2 14.94 9.48 -76.15
N ARG A 3 15.69 10.45 -75.59
CA ARG A 3 16.33 10.31 -74.26
C ARG A 3 16.00 11.44 -73.27
N LEU A 4 15.07 12.33 -73.61
CA LEU A 4 14.63 13.46 -72.76
C LEU A 4 13.16 13.38 -72.33
N LEU A 5 12.51 12.22 -72.47
CA LEU A 5 11.11 12.02 -72.08
C LEU A 5 10.90 11.04 -70.92
N ILE A 6 11.98 10.50 -70.34
CA ILE A 6 11.89 9.54 -69.22
C ILE A 6 12.05 10.26 -67.85
N GLY A 7 12.58 11.49 -67.83
CA GLY A 7 12.83 12.23 -66.58
C GLY A 7 11.63 12.94 -65.96
N ILE A 8 10.54 13.17 -66.71
CA ILE A 8 9.42 14.01 -66.23
C ILE A 8 8.28 13.16 -65.64
N ALA A 9 8.11 11.92 -66.08
CA ALA A 9 7.07 11.03 -65.55
C ALA A 9 7.35 10.54 -64.11
N ALA A 10 8.62 10.50 -63.68
CA ALA A 10 9.00 10.05 -62.34
C ALA A 10 8.79 11.12 -61.25
N LEU A 11 8.74 12.40 -61.61
CA LEU A 11 8.55 13.51 -60.65
C LEU A 11 7.06 13.83 -60.39
N ALA A 12 6.17 13.56 -61.35
CA ALA A 12 4.73 13.77 -61.18
C ALA A 12 4.06 12.71 -60.29
N LEU A 13 4.66 11.52 -60.15
CA LEU A 13 4.16 10.46 -59.27
C LEU A 13 4.55 10.66 -57.79
N MET A 14 5.50 11.54 -57.49
CA MET A 14 5.95 11.83 -56.12
C MET A 14 5.25 13.02 -55.47
N ALA A 15 4.51 13.84 -56.24
CA ALA A 15 3.81 15.01 -55.72
C ALA A 15 2.35 14.73 -55.30
N GLY A 16 1.79 13.58 -55.67
CA GLY A 16 0.38 13.23 -55.41
C GLY A 16 0.09 12.61 -54.04
N THR A 17 1.11 12.30 -53.22
CA THR A 17 0.91 11.59 -51.94
C THR A 17 1.10 12.47 -50.70
N ALA A 18 1.33 13.77 -50.85
CA ALA A 18 1.68 14.65 -49.73
C ALA A 18 0.52 15.52 -49.20
N LEU A 19 -0.68 15.48 -49.81
CA LEU A 19 -1.83 16.25 -49.35
C LEU A 19 -3.05 15.34 -49.31
N GLU A 20 -3.33 14.83 -48.11
CA GLU A 20 -4.61 14.32 -47.57
C GLU A 20 -4.40 13.11 -46.64
N ALA A 21 -3.43 13.21 -45.71
CA ALA A 21 -3.34 12.30 -44.56
C ALA A 21 -3.55 13.01 -43.21
N ASP A 22 -4.06 14.25 -43.22
CA ASP A 22 -4.30 15.04 -42.01
C ASP A 22 -5.80 15.32 -41.80
N ALA A 23 -6.59 14.25 -41.68
CA ALA A 23 -7.96 14.35 -41.17
C ALA A 23 -8.36 13.23 -40.19
N GLN A 24 -7.41 12.42 -39.72
CA GLN A 24 -7.70 11.28 -38.82
C GLN A 24 -6.83 11.24 -37.56
N GLY A 25 -6.42 12.39 -37.00
CA GLY A 25 -5.42 12.40 -35.92
C GLY A 25 -5.89 12.76 -34.51
N ARG A 26 -7.05 13.42 -34.32
CA ARG A 26 -7.34 14.13 -33.04
C ARG A 26 -8.51 13.60 -32.20
N GLY A 27 -9.32 12.69 -32.73
CA GLY A 27 -10.49 12.14 -32.03
C GLY A 27 -10.21 10.84 -31.29
N HIS A 28 -9.42 9.95 -31.89
CA HIS A 28 -9.20 8.58 -31.39
C HIS A 28 -8.38 8.58 -30.08
N ASP A 29 -7.37 9.45 -29.99
CA ASP A 29 -6.50 9.57 -28.82
C ASP A 29 -7.24 10.09 -27.56
N LYS A 30 -8.18 11.03 -27.74
CA LYS A 30 -9.04 11.51 -26.64
C LYS A 30 -10.01 10.43 -26.17
N HIS A 31 -10.47 9.55 -27.06
CA HIS A 31 -11.33 8.43 -26.70
C HIS A 31 -10.54 7.39 -25.91
N MET A 32 -9.37 6.97 -26.42
CA MET A 32 -8.46 6.03 -25.75
C MET A 32 -8.09 6.53 -24.35
N ARG A 33 -7.70 7.80 -24.20
CA ARG A 33 -7.39 8.40 -22.90
C ARG A 33 -8.58 8.44 -21.94
N LYS A 34 -9.80 8.72 -22.43
CA LYS A 34 -11.02 8.69 -21.61
C LYS A 34 -11.36 7.27 -21.16
N GLU A 35 -11.17 6.28 -22.01
CA GLU A 35 -11.37 4.87 -21.66
C GLU A 35 -10.34 4.38 -20.64
N GLN A 36 -9.07 4.75 -20.81
CA GLN A 36 -8.00 4.44 -19.86
C GLN A 36 -8.28 5.04 -18.48
N VAL A 37 -8.68 6.32 -18.41
CA VAL A 37 -9.06 6.98 -17.15
C VAL A 37 -10.29 6.30 -16.51
N LYS A 38 -11.28 5.88 -17.30
CA LYS A 38 -12.44 5.13 -16.79
C LYS A 38 -12.02 3.76 -16.24
N HIS A 39 -11.14 3.07 -16.94
CA HIS A 39 -10.61 1.76 -16.54
C HIS A 39 -9.80 1.87 -15.24
N ASP A 40 -8.90 2.83 -15.14
CA ASP A 40 -8.12 3.11 -13.92
C ASP A 40 -9.02 3.48 -12.75
N LYS A 41 -10.02 4.34 -12.96
CA LYS A 41 -10.99 4.71 -11.92
C LYS A 41 -11.77 3.48 -11.43
N LYS A 42 -12.15 2.57 -12.34
CA LYS A 42 -12.83 1.31 -12.02
C LYS A 42 -11.92 0.38 -11.23
N GLN A 43 -10.66 0.23 -11.64
CA GLN A 43 -9.66 -0.56 -10.92
C GLN A 43 -9.39 0.01 -9.52
N ARG A 44 -9.19 1.32 -9.38
CA ARG A 44 -9.00 1.99 -8.08
C ARG A 44 -10.19 1.77 -7.14
N LYS A 45 -11.42 1.86 -7.68
CA LYS A 45 -12.64 1.60 -6.92
C LYS A 45 -12.74 0.13 -6.49
N HIS A 46 -12.32 -0.80 -7.34
CA HIS A 46 -12.26 -2.22 -7.01
C HIS A 46 -11.23 -2.52 -5.92
N ALA A 47 -10.02 -1.94 -6.05
CA ALA A 47 -8.96 -2.05 -5.05
C ALA A 47 -9.42 -1.47 -3.70
N TYR A 48 -10.06 -0.30 -3.70
CA TYR A 48 -10.63 0.30 -2.49
C TYR A 48 -11.68 -0.61 -1.84
N LYS A 49 -12.63 -1.15 -2.61
CA LYS A 49 -13.66 -2.07 -2.09
C LYS A 49 -13.05 -3.36 -1.51
N TYR A 50 -12.03 -3.90 -2.15
CA TYR A 50 -11.32 -5.07 -1.65
C TYR A 50 -10.57 -4.77 -0.36
N ALA A 51 -9.88 -3.62 -0.28
CA ALA A 51 -9.21 -3.17 0.92
C ALA A 51 -10.21 -2.96 2.08
N GLU A 52 -11.36 -2.33 1.81
CA GLU A 52 -12.42 -2.11 2.80
C GLU A 52 -13.01 -3.44 3.31
N LYS A 53 -13.27 -4.40 2.41
CA LYS A 53 -13.75 -5.74 2.80
C LYS A 53 -12.72 -6.46 3.68
N ARG A 54 -11.45 -6.40 3.29
CA ARG A 54 -10.34 -6.97 4.06
C ARG A 54 -10.21 -6.30 5.44
N ASP A 55 -10.33 -4.98 5.52
CA ASP A 55 -10.28 -4.24 6.79
C ASP A 55 -11.45 -4.62 7.70
N ARG A 56 -12.67 -4.74 7.16
CA ARG A 56 -13.84 -5.18 7.92
C ARG A 56 -13.68 -6.60 8.46
N GLU A 57 -13.13 -7.51 7.66
CA GLU A 57 -12.88 -8.89 8.08
C GLU A 57 -11.78 -8.96 9.13
N TYR A 58 -10.69 -8.23 8.93
CA TYR A 58 -9.63 -8.03 9.92
C TYR A 58 -10.20 -7.51 11.24
N ARG A 59 -11.03 -6.46 11.20
CA ARG A 59 -11.66 -5.87 12.39
C ARG A 59 -12.51 -6.88 13.16
N LYS A 60 -13.35 -7.66 12.46
CA LYS A 60 -14.17 -8.71 13.09
C LYS A 60 -13.32 -9.79 13.78
N TYR A 61 -12.25 -10.22 13.12
CA TYR A 61 -11.32 -11.18 13.68
C TYR A 61 -10.66 -10.64 14.96
N TYR A 62 -10.22 -9.38 14.95
CA TYR A 62 -9.60 -8.75 16.12
C TYR A 62 -10.58 -8.46 17.25
N ASP A 63 -11.81 -8.02 16.97
CA ASP A 63 -12.84 -7.84 17.99
C ASP A 63 -13.11 -9.14 18.76
N LYS A 64 -13.21 -10.26 18.04
CA LYS A 64 -13.40 -11.58 18.66
C LYS A 64 -12.17 -11.96 19.50
N ARG A 65 -10.96 -11.77 18.96
CA ARG A 65 -9.70 -12.09 19.64
C ARG A 65 -9.47 -11.22 20.88
N GLU A 66 -9.80 -9.94 20.82
CA GLU A 66 -9.76 -8.99 21.94
C GLU A 66 -10.69 -9.45 23.07
N LYS A 67 -11.92 -9.87 22.75
CA LYS A 67 -12.85 -10.41 23.75
C LYS A 67 -12.26 -11.64 24.45
N GLU A 68 -11.68 -12.57 23.70
CA GLU A 68 -11.04 -13.77 24.26
C GLU A 68 -9.80 -13.43 25.09
N TYR A 69 -8.97 -12.49 24.61
CA TYR A 69 -7.80 -12.04 25.35
C TYR A 69 -8.18 -11.31 26.66
N ARG A 70 -9.25 -10.51 26.67
CA ARG A 70 -9.80 -9.89 27.89
C ARG A 70 -10.18 -10.94 28.92
N LYS A 71 -10.84 -12.02 28.50
CA LYS A 71 -11.20 -13.15 29.37
C LYS A 71 -9.94 -13.82 29.94
N TYR A 72 -8.97 -14.15 29.09
CA TYR A 72 -7.71 -14.76 29.51
C TYR A 72 -6.96 -13.89 30.53
N VAL A 73 -6.79 -12.60 30.25
CA VAL A 73 -6.08 -11.68 31.15
C VAL A 73 -6.80 -11.52 32.49
N LYS A 74 -8.15 -11.43 32.47
CA LYS A 74 -8.97 -11.43 33.69
C LYS A 74 -8.74 -12.70 34.52
N ASN A 75 -8.74 -13.87 33.88
CA ASN A 75 -8.51 -15.15 34.56
C ASN A 75 -7.10 -15.25 35.18
N GLN A 76 -6.13 -14.56 34.59
CA GLN A 76 -4.75 -14.53 35.06
C GLN A 76 -4.48 -13.43 36.11
N HIS A 77 -5.51 -12.68 36.54
CA HIS A 77 -5.39 -11.52 37.44
C HIS A 77 -4.41 -10.45 36.93
N LYS A 78 -4.15 -10.41 35.62
CA LYS A 78 -3.29 -9.40 34.99
C LYS A 78 -4.14 -8.22 34.53
N ARG A 79 -3.53 -7.04 34.39
CA ARG A 79 -4.19 -5.89 33.76
C ARG A 79 -4.08 -6.00 32.24
N TYR A 80 -5.23 -5.92 31.58
CA TYR A 80 -5.42 -6.11 30.13
C TYR A 80 -4.60 -5.17 29.21
N ARG A 81 -4.07 -4.08 29.77
CA ARG A 81 -3.52 -2.95 29.01
C ARG A 81 -2.08 -2.61 29.39
N ASP A 82 -1.43 -3.44 30.21
CA ASP A 82 -0.08 -3.12 30.69
C ASP A 82 0.98 -3.38 29.63
N HIS A 83 0.78 -4.37 28.75
CA HIS A 83 1.77 -4.73 27.73
C HIS A 83 1.86 -3.74 26.57
N ASP A 84 0.82 -2.95 26.33
CA ASP A 84 0.75 -1.91 25.30
C ASP A 84 0.47 -0.51 25.84
N LYS A 85 0.62 -0.30 27.16
CA LYS A 85 0.36 1.00 27.81
C LYS A 85 1.14 2.15 27.15
N TRP A 86 2.38 1.90 26.74
CA TRP A 86 3.25 2.88 26.10
C TRP A 86 2.64 3.43 24.79
N TYR A 87 1.90 2.60 24.06
CA TYR A 87 1.28 2.94 22.78
C TYR A 87 0.13 3.94 22.96
N TYR A 88 -0.44 4.02 24.15
CA TYR A 88 -1.46 5.01 24.49
C TYR A 88 -0.88 6.27 25.14
N SER A 89 0.44 6.44 25.18
CA SER A 89 1.04 7.71 25.62
C SER A 89 0.78 8.82 24.57
N PRO A 90 0.81 10.12 24.96
CA PRO A 90 0.47 11.23 24.06
C PRO A 90 1.22 11.24 22.72
N ARG A 91 2.45 10.70 22.70
CA ARG A 91 3.27 10.56 21.49
C ARG A 91 2.66 9.64 20.43
N PHE A 92 1.89 8.63 20.86
CA PHE A 92 1.40 7.54 20.00
C PHE A 92 -0.13 7.43 19.97
N TYR A 93 -0.84 8.03 20.94
CA TYR A 93 -2.27 7.87 21.18
C TYR A 93 -3.19 8.16 19.97
N HIS A 94 -2.77 9.04 19.06
CA HIS A 94 -3.56 9.41 17.87
C HIS A 94 -3.15 8.66 16.59
N ARG A 95 -2.18 7.76 16.69
CA ARG A 95 -1.66 7.04 15.53
C ARG A 95 -2.47 5.77 15.33
N THR A 96 -2.71 5.43 14.07
CA THR A 96 -3.29 4.14 13.66
C THR A 96 -2.33 3.37 12.77
N GLU A 97 -1.20 4.00 12.44
CA GLU A 97 -0.10 3.46 11.68
C GLU A 97 0.70 2.45 12.51
N TYR A 98 1.36 1.53 11.82
CA TYR A 98 2.36 0.66 12.41
C TYR A 98 3.51 1.51 12.96
N VAL A 99 3.98 1.19 14.16
CA VAL A 99 5.14 1.86 14.77
C VAL A 99 6.35 0.99 14.54
N TYR A 100 7.22 1.39 13.62
CA TYR A 100 8.47 0.70 13.35
C TYR A 100 9.57 1.18 14.30
N PHE A 101 10.28 0.23 14.89
CA PHE A 101 11.46 0.41 15.73
C PHE A 101 12.70 -0.03 14.92
N PRO A 102 13.39 0.89 14.22
CA PRO A 102 14.46 0.54 13.29
C PRO A 102 15.61 -0.20 13.98
N GLN A 103 15.96 0.23 15.19
CA GLN A 103 17.04 -0.35 15.99
C GLN A 103 16.81 -1.85 16.30
N TYR A 104 15.54 -2.27 16.40
CA TYR A 104 15.17 -3.64 16.79
C TYR A 104 14.52 -4.42 15.66
N ARG A 105 14.44 -3.84 14.44
CA ARG A 105 13.74 -4.41 13.28
C ARG A 105 12.38 -5.00 13.65
N THR A 106 11.63 -4.24 14.44
CA THR A 106 10.37 -4.68 15.03
C THR A 106 9.29 -3.65 14.75
N TYR A 107 8.09 -4.10 14.41
CA TYR A 107 6.90 -3.28 14.29
C TYR A 107 6.00 -3.52 15.50
N TYR A 108 5.40 -2.47 16.02
CA TYR A 108 4.17 -2.60 16.79
C TYR A 108 2.99 -2.45 15.84
N ASP A 109 2.14 -3.47 15.83
CA ASP A 109 0.91 -3.56 15.06
C ASP A 109 -0.26 -3.14 15.98
N PRO A 110 -0.83 -1.94 15.79
CA PRO A 110 -1.89 -1.45 16.65
C PRO A 110 -3.23 -2.16 16.44
N PHE A 111 -3.45 -2.77 15.28
CA PHE A 111 -4.65 -3.57 14.99
C PHE A 111 -4.58 -4.90 15.73
N ARG A 112 -3.39 -5.51 15.81
CA ARG A 112 -3.15 -6.78 16.51
C ARG A 112 -2.82 -6.63 17.98
N ARG A 113 -2.51 -5.40 18.41
CA ARG A 113 -2.03 -5.02 19.75
C ARG A 113 -0.85 -5.87 20.20
N GLY A 114 0.16 -5.94 19.33
CA GLY A 114 1.36 -6.75 19.56
C GLY A 114 2.48 -6.40 18.60
N TYR A 115 3.51 -7.22 18.60
CA TYR A 115 4.77 -6.95 17.94
C TYR A 115 4.99 -7.93 16.79
N VAL A 116 5.49 -7.42 15.67
CA VAL A 116 5.94 -8.21 14.53
C VAL A 116 7.44 -8.00 14.40
N TYR A 117 8.22 -9.05 14.53
CA TYR A 117 9.69 -8.97 14.54
C TYR A 117 10.29 -10.13 13.76
N GLN A 118 11.53 -9.97 13.34
CA GLN A 118 12.25 -10.99 12.58
C GLN A 118 12.85 -12.03 13.54
N ARG A 119 12.52 -13.32 13.34
CA ARG A 119 13.15 -14.45 14.03
C ARG A 119 13.50 -15.51 12.99
N ASN A 120 14.77 -15.93 12.94
CA ASN A 120 15.26 -16.92 11.95
C ASN A 120 14.86 -16.56 10.51
N ASN A 121 15.01 -15.28 10.14
CA ASN A 121 14.64 -14.72 8.84
C ASN A 121 13.14 -14.74 8.50
N VAL A 122 12.26 -15.06 9.46
CA VAL A 122 10.80 -15.05 9.29
C VAL A 122 10.18 -13.94 10.15
N TRP A 123 9.19 -13.23 9.63
CA TRP A 123 8.37 -12.30 10.39
C TRP A 123 7.41 -13.06 11.29
N VAL A 124 7.60 -12.94 12.59
CA VAL A 124 6.75 -13.59 13.59
C VAL A 124 6.01 -12.55 14.41
N PHE A 125 4.76 -12.87 14.76
CA PHE A 125 3.95 -12.04 15.64
C PHE A 125 4.04 -12.55 17.09
N ALA A 126 4.23 -11.62 18.03
CA ALA A 126 4.09 -11.88 19.46
C ALA A 126 3.09 -10.89 20.10
N PRO A 127 2.21 -11.36 21.00
CA PRO A 127 1.31 -10.47 21.74
C PRO A 127 2.05 -9.60 22.76
N ASN A 128 3.19 -10.08 23.26
CA ASN A 128 4.02 -9.37 24.23
C ASN A 128 5.27 -8.81 23.55
N MET A 129 5.89 -7.85 24.21
CA MET A 129 7.15 -7.29 23.75
C MET A 129 8.20 -8.40 23.61
N PRO A 130 8.87 -8.51 22.45
CA PRO A 130 9.97 -9.44 22.26
C PRO A 130 11.05 -9.20 23.32
N SER A 131 11.70 -10.28 23.78
CA SER A 131 12.76 -10.18 24.81
C SER A 131 13.91 -9.25 24.39
N ILE A 132 14.18 -9.15 23.09
CA ILE A 132 15.15 -8.21 22.50
C ILE A 132 14.84 -6.73 22.79
N MET A 133 13.60 -6.42 23.18
CA MET A 133 13.13 -5.08 23.53
C MET A 133 12.75 -4.96 25.02
N ALA A 134 13.01 -5.99 25.84
CA ALA A 134 12.72 -5.93 27.26
C ALA A 134 13.54 -4.83 27.95
N GLY A 135 12.90 -4.04 28.82
CA GLY A 135 13.54 -2.94 29.56
C GLY A 135 13.84 -1.68 28.74
N VAL A 136 13.45 -1.64 27.46
CA VAL A 136 13.70 -0.49 26.59
C VAL A 136 12.74 0.66 26.90
N ASN A 137 13.26 1.88 27.01
CA ASN A 137 12.45 3.09 27.13
C ASN A 137 11.85 3.49 25.77
N ILE A 138 10.70 2.93 25.45
CA ILE A 138 10.00 3.16 24.18
C ILE A 138 9.63 4.64 23.97
N GLY A 139 9.34 5.36 25.05
CA GLY A 139 8.96 6.77 25.01
C GLY A 139 10.03 7.68 24.41
N GLY A 140 11.31 7.32 24.54
CA GLY A 140 12.45 8.08 24.01
C GLY A 140 13.04 7.58 22.69
N LEU A 141 12.56 6.45 22.15
CA LEU A 141 13.15 5.86 20.95
C LEU A 141 12.84 6.66 19.68
N ASN A 142 13.76 6.61 18.72
CA ASN A 142 13.46 6.98 17.34
C ASN A 142 12.59 5.90 16.71
N VAL A 143 11.43 6.31 16.19
CA VAL A 143 10.44 5.43 15.56
C VAL A 143 10.04 5.98 14.20
N GLN A 144 9.53 5.10 13.34
CA GLN A 144 8.90 5.48 12.08
C GLN A 144 7.45 5.04 12.07
N PHE A 145 6.56 5.89 11.55
CA PHE A 145 5.14 5.57 11.40
C PHE A 145 4.89 5.11 9.97
N MET A 146 4.30 3.93 9.81
CA MET A 146 4.09 3.32 8.49
C MET A 146 2.61 2.97 8.30
N ALA A 147 2.00 3.49 7.23
CA ALA A 147 0.60 3.17 6.90
C ALA A 147 0.44 1.73 6.41
N ASN A 148 1.48 1.16 5.79
CA ASN A 148 1.51 -0.20 5.28
C ASN A 148 2.80 -0.89 5.73
N LEU A 149 2.72 -2.18 6.06
CA LEU A 149 3.89 -3.01 6.28
C LEU A 149 4.40 -3.56 4.94
N PRO A 150 5.71 -3.44 4.62
CA PRO A 150 6.33 -4.27 3.61
C PRO A 150 6.54 -5.67 4.22
N LEU A 151 5.48 -6.49 4.20
CA LEU A 151 5.55 -7.90 4.59
C LEU A 151 6.02 -8.77 3.42
#